data_AF-A0A847S0S8-F1
#
_entry.id   AF-A0A847S0S8-F1
#
_cell.length_a   1.000
_cell.length_b   1.000
_cell.length_c   1.000
_cell.angle_alpha   90.00
_cell.angle_beta   90.00
_cell.angle_gamma   90.00
#
_symmetry.space_group_name_H-M   'P 1'
#
loop_
_entity.id
_entity.type
_entity.pdbx_description
1 polymer ?
#
loop_
_entity_poly.entity_id
_entity_poly.type
_entity_poly.pdbx_seq_one_letter_code
_entity_poly.pdbx_strand_id
1 'polypeptide(L)' 'MENKKGLSPVLLIVAIILGAALYKQFDFQHFKFEKPALAIVYLIVFVGCIFFLVKRPKKQ' A
#
# COMPACT_ATOMS: atom_id res chain seq x y z
N MET A 1 -20.46 -4.15 21.17
CA MET A 1 -19.51 -4.44 20.07
C MET A 1 -19.46 -3.21 19.19
N GLU A 2 -18.41 -2.41 19.33
CA GLU A 2 -18.32 -1.10 18.70
C GLU A 2 -18.01 -1.28 17.21
N ASN A 3 -18.99 -0.99 16.36
CA ASN A 3 -18.89 -1.03 14.91
C ASN A 3 -17.97 0.10 14.43
N LYS A 4 -16.66 -0.11 14.50
CA LYS A 4 -15.67 0.80 13.94
C LYS A 4 -15.75 0.70 12.42
N LYS A 5 -16.57 1.58 11.81
CA LYS A 5 -16.56 1.91 10.37
C LYS A 5 -15.25 2.62 9.97
N GLY A 6 -14.10 2.10 10.42
CA GLY A 6 -12.80 2.71 10.26
C GLY A 6 -11.85 1.67 9.73
N LEU A 7 -11.26 1.95 8.56
CA LEU A 7 -10.09 1.31 7.96
C LEU A 7 -9.97 -0.21 8.17
N SER A 8 -10.08 -1.01 7.10
CA SER A 8 -9.76 -2.45 7.17
C SER A 8 -8.34 -2.63 7.74
N PRO A 9 -8.17 -3.23 8.93
CA PRO A 9 -6.86 -3.36 9.56
C PRO A 9 -5.92 -4.20 8.70
N VAL A 10 -6.47 -5.14 7.92
CA VAL A 10 -5.74 -5.93 6.93
C VAL A 10 -5.16 -5.05 5.83
N LEU A 11 -5.96 -4.15 5.24
CA LEU A 11 -5.48 -3.24 4.20
C LEU A 11 -4.39 -2.29 4.72
N LEU A 12 -4.52 -1.83 5.97
CA LEU A 12 -3.50 -0.99 6.61
C LEU A 12 -2.17 -1.76 6.77
N ILE A 13 -2.22 -2.99 7.28
CA ILE A 13 -1.02 -3.84 7.47
C ILE A 13 -0.35 -4.10 6.11
N VAL A 14 -1.13 -4.49 5.10
CA VAL A 14 -0.62 -4.75 3.74
C VAL A 14 0.01 -3.49 3.15
N ALA A 15 -0.63 -2.32 3.29
CA ALA A 15 -0.07 -1.06 2.82
C ALA A 15 1.28 -0.75 3.50
N ILE A 16 1.39 -0.91 4.82
CA ILE A 16 2.65 -0.66 5.55
C ILE A 16 3.76 -1.60 5.06
N ILE A 17 3.46 -2.90 4.90
CA ILE A 17 4.44 -3.89 4.46
C ILE A 17 4.93 -3.59 3.03
N LEU A 18 4.00 -3.33 2.10
CA LEU A 18 4.36 -3.03 0.71
C LEU A 18 5.11 -1.70 0.58
N GLY A 19 4.70 -0.68 1.32
CA GLY A 19 5.40 0.61 1.36
C GLY A 19 6.84 0.46 1.89
N ALA A 20 7.03 -0.30 2.98
CA ALA A 20 8.35 -0.58 3.52
C ALA A 20 9.21 -1.42 2.55
N ALA A 21 8.61 -2.41 1.87
CA ALA A 21 9.31 -3.21 0.86
C ALA A 21 9.76 -2.37 -0.34
N LEU A 22 8.87 -1.54 -0.89
CA LEU A 22 9.21 -0.62 -1.98
C LEU A 22 10.33 0.35 -1.57
N TYR A 23 10.24 0.93 -0.37
CA TYR A 23 11.27 1.84 0.14
C TYR A 23 12.64 1.16 0.29
N LYS A 24 12.69 -0.09 0.78
CA LYS A 24 13.93 -0.85 0.92
C LYS A 24 14.53 -1.32 -0.41
N GLN A 25 13.69 -1.66 -1.38
CA GLN A 25 14.15 -2.19 -2.67
C GLN A 25 14.48 -1.09 -3.68
N PHE A 26 14.18 0.17 -3.36
CA PHE A 26 14.50 1.31 -4.20
C PHE A 26 15.94 1.75 -3.99
N ASP A 27 16.75 1.64 -5.03
CA ASP A 27 18.08 2.20 -5.08
C ASP A 27 17.99 3.69 -5.41
N PHE A 28 18.17 4.53 -4.38
CA PHE A 28 18.18 5.98 -4.50
C PHE A 28 19.39 6.54 -5.26
N GLN A 29 20.47 5.76 -5.42
CA GLN A 29 21.64 6.19 -6.17
C GLN A 29 21.41 6.07 -7.69
N HIS A 30 20.80 4.97 -8.13
CA HIS A 30 20.56 4.69 -9.55
C HIS A 30 19.12 4.95 -10.00
N PHE A 31 18.23 5.32 -9.08
CA PHE A 31 16.79 5.53 -9.30
C PHE A 31 16.09 4.30 -9.90
N LYS A 32 16.46 3.11 -9.44
CA LYS A 32 15.93 1.83 -9.94
C LYS A 32 15.54 0.93 -8.79
N PHE A 33 14.58 0.06 -9.04
CA PHE A 33 14.30 -1.05 -8.12
C PHE A 33 15.17 -2.25 -8.49
N GLU A 34 15.66 -2.99 -7.50
CA GLU A 34 16.42 -4.24 -7.73
C GLU A 34 15.64 -5.23 -8.61
N LYS A 35 14.32 -5.30 -8.41
CA LYS A 35 13.40 -6.17 -9.14
C LYS A 35 12.27 -5.32 -9.74
N PRO A 36 12.47 -4.70 -10.91
CA PRO A 36 11.54 -3.72 -11.47
C PRO A 36 10.13 -4.29 -11.71
N ALA A 37 10.04 -5.53 -12.23
CA ALA A 37 8.75 -6.18 -12.44
C ALA A 37 7.99 -6.42 -11.12
N LEU A 38 8.68 -6.89 -10.08
CA LEU A 38 8.08 -7.12 -8.76
C LEU A 38 7.67 -5.81 -8.09
N ALA A 39 8.52 -4.78 -8.20
CA ALA A 39 8.24 -3.45 -7.68
C ALA A 39 6.99 -2.85 -8.31
N ILE A 40 6.78 -3.02 -9.62
CA ILE A 40 5.55 -2.56 -10.29
C ILE A 40 4.32 -3.25 -9.69
N VAL A 41 4.36 -4.57 -9.48
CA VAL A 41 3.25 -5.31 -8.86
C VAL A 41 2.98 -4.78 -7.45
N TYR A 42 4.01 -4.60 -6.63
CA TYR A 42 3.87 -4.06 -5.28
C TYR A 42 3.32 -2.64 -5.28
N LEU A 43 3.73 -1.81 -6.24
CA LEU A 43 3.27 -0.43 -6.37
C LEU A 43 1.80 -0.37 -6.78
N ILE A 44 1.35 -1.22 -7.72
CA ILE A 44 -0.05 -1.33 -8.11
C ILE A 44 -0.92 -1.74 -6.90
N VAL A 45 -0.51 -2.78 -6.17
CA VAL A 45 -1.25 -3.24 -4.99
C VAL A 45 -1.24 -2.19 -3.89
N PHE A 46 -0.10 -1.55 -3.63
CA PHE A 46 0.03 -0.49 -2.64
C PHE A 46 -0.87 0.70 -2.95
N VAL A 47 -0.88 1.19 -4.20
CA VAL A 47 -1.78 2.27 -4.65
C VAL A 47 -3.24 1.85 -4.51
N GLY A 48 -3.59 0.61 -4.86
CA GLY A 48 -4.91 0.05 -4.64
C GLY A 48 -5.32 0.06 -3.17
N CYS A 49 -4.46 -0.44 -2.27
CA CYS A 49 -4.69 -0.41 -0.82
C CYS A 49 -4.93 1.02 -0.33
N ILE A 50 -4.05 1.96 -0.68
CA ILE A 50 -4.18 3.38 -0.31
C ILE A 50 -5.48 3.97 -0.86
N PHE A 51 -5.85 3.66 -2.11
CA PHE A 51 -7.10 4.12 -2.69
C PHE A 51 -8.31 3.64 -1.88
N PHE A 52 -8.39 2.36 -1.54
CA PHE A 52 -9.48 1.84 -0.69
C PHE A 52 -9.44 2.38 0.74
N LEU A 53 -8.26 2.70 1.27
CA LEU A 53 -8.06 3.26 2.60
C LEU A 53 -8.51 4.72 2.70
N VAL A 54 -8.17 5.52 1.68
CA VAL A 54 -8.45 6.96 1.58
C VAL A 54 -9.88 7.21 1.08
N LYS A 55 -10.40 6.33 0.21
CA LYS A 55 -11.78 6.39 -0.27
C LYS A 55 -12.71 6.08 0.89
N ARG A 56 -13.08 7.13 1.63
CA ARG A 56 -14.11 7.05 2.67
C ARG A 56 -15.36 6.44 2.04
N PRO A 57 -15.94 5.38 2.63
CA PRO A 57 -17.24 4.91 2.19
C PRO A 57 -18.19 6.10 2.36
N LYS A 58 -18.75 6.61 1.25
CA LYS A 58 -19.90 7.52 1.32
C LYS A 58 -20.92 6.78 2.18
N LYS A 59 -21.23 7.37 3.33
CA LYS A 59 -22.28 6.89 4.23
C LYS A 59 -23.56 6.88 3.39
N GLN A 60 -23.94 5.70 2.88
CA GLN A 60 -25.33 5.44 2.54
C GLN A 60 -26.12 5.43 3.85
#